data_AF-A0A7X8EIW4-F1
#
_entry.id   AF-A0A7X8EIW4-F1
#
_cell.length_a   1.000
_cell.length_b   1.000
_cell.length_c   1.000
_cell.angle_alpha   90.00
_cell.angle_beta   90.00
_cell.angle_gamma   90.00
#
_symmetry.space_group_name_H-M   'P 1'
#
loop_
_entity.id
_entity.type
_entity.pdbx_description
1 polymer ?
#
loop_
_entity_poly.entity_id
_entity_poly.type
_entity_poly.pdbx_seq_one_letter_code
_entity_poly.pdbx_strand_id
1 'polypeptide(L)'
;MPIYRSHILVCGGTGCVSNGAREVTETIKNTIKDRGLSDEVLVVPTGCHGMCEMGPIVVVYPEGTFYCRVKKADVAEIIEEHIYKGRPVERLMYSGEGDMPFIPHYNEIPFYVKQNRIALGNCGYINPDNIEEYVVRGGYEALGKVLAGMTGA
;
A
#
# COMPACT_ATOMS: atom_id res chain seq x y z
N MET A 1 -4.23 -1.59 -21.20
CA MET A 1 -3.85 -1.93 -19.81
C MET A 1 -4.88 -2.91 -19.27
N PRO A 2 -4.46 -4.03 -18.68
CA PRO A 2 -5.39 -4.88 -17.94
C PRO A 2 -6.05 -4.07 -16.83
N ILE A 3 -7.35 -4.26 -16.63
CA ILE A 3 -8.11 -3.61 -15.55
C ILE A 3 -8.17 -4.62 -14.41
N TYR A 4 -7.54 -4.29 -13.29
CA TYR A 4 -7.64 -5.07 -12.06
C TYR A 4 -8.78 -4.52 -11.20
N ARG A 5 -9.59 -5.41 -10.62
CA ARG A 5 -10.68 -5.02 -9.72
C ARG A 5 -10.17 -4.65 -8.32
N SER A 6 -9.03 -5.19 -7.92
CA SER A 6 -8.43 -4.92 -6.61
C SER A 6 -6.92 -4.78 -6.70
N HIS A 7 -6.35 -3.88 -5.90
CA HIS A 7 -4.90 -3.72 -5.75
C HIS A 7 -4.50 -3.98 -4.30
N ILE A 8 -3.54 -4.87 -4.08
CA ILE A 8 -3.00 -5.19 -2.76
C ILE A 8 -1.60 -4.58 -2.68
N LEU A 9 -1.48 -3.49 -1.94
CA LEU A 9 -0.25 -2.74 -1.74
C LEU A 9 0.44 -3.26 -0.48
N VAL A 10 1.67 -3.76 -0.61
CA VAL A 10 2.43 -4.31 0.52
C VAL A 10 3.64 -3.44 0.82
N CYS A 11 3.79 -3.03 2.08
CA CYS A 11 4.88 -2.18 2.51
C CYS A 11 6.26 -2.84 2.31
N GLY A 12 7.09 -2.27 1.44
CA GLY A 12 8.48 -2.70 1.21
C GLY A 12 9.53 -2.03 2.10
N GLY A 13 9.11 -1.20 3.08
CA GLY A 13 10.04 -0.54 4.01
C GLY A 13 10.80 -1.54 4.88
N THR A 14 12.04 -1.21 5.26
CA THR A 14 12.93 -2.10 6.04
C THR A 14 12.29 -2.62 7.32
N GLY A 15 11.56 -1.78 8.07
CA GLY A 15 10.84 -2.21 9.27
C GLY A 15 9.77 -3.27 8.99
N CYS A 16 9.04 -3.16 7.88
CA CYS A 16 8.07 -4.18 7.47
C CYS A 16 8.76 -5.44 6.96
N VAL A 17 9.85 -5.30 6.20
CA VAL A 17 10.66 -6.43 5.73
C VAL A 17 11.22 -7.23 6.90
N SER A 18 11.75 -6.57 7.92
CA SER A 18 12.23 -7.23 9.16
C SER A 18 11.12 -7.93 9.94
N ASN A 19 9.86 -7.51 9.76
CA ASN A 19 8.68 -8.13 10.38
C ASN A 19 7.96 -9.15 9.47
N GLY A 20 8.60 -9.58 8.38
CA GLY A 20 8.08 -10.67 7.54
C GLY A 20 7.25 -10.23 6.32
N ALA A 21 7.36 -8.98 5.88
CA ALA A 21 6.59 -8.48 4.73
C ALA A 21 6.92 -9.19 3.41
N ARG A 22 8.14 -9.74 3.25
CA ARG A 22 8.52 -10.49 2.04
C ARG A 22 7.74 -11.78 1.94
N GLU A 23 7.70 -12.54 3.03
CA GLU A 23 6.96 -13.78 3.14
C GLU A 23 5.46 -13.56 2.95
N VAL A 24 4.92 -12.46 3.50
CA VAL A 24 3.52 -12.04 3.26
C VAL A 24 3.29 -11.76 1.77
N THR A 25 4.16 -10.97 1.13
CA THR A 25 4.04 -10.63 -0.30
C THR A 25 4.08 -11.87 -1.18
N GLU A 26 5.03 -12.78 -0.97
CA GLU A 26 5.15 -14.03 -1.71
C GLU A 26 3.94 -14.94 -1.51
N THR A 27 3.46 -15.04 -0.26
CA THR A 27 2.27 -15.85 0.05
C THR A 27 1.01 -15.28 -0.61
N ILE A 28 0.85 -13.96 -0.66
CA ILE A 28 -0.25 -13.30 -1.36
C ILE A 28 -0.17 -13.64 -2.86
N LYS A 29 1.00 -13.46 -3.49
CA LYS A 29 1.20 -13.73 -4.92
C LYS A 29 0.89 -15.19 -5.27
N ASN A 30 1.39 -16.14 -4.48
CA ASN A 30 1.12 -17.55 -4.68
C ASN A 30 -0.38 -17.87 -4.51
N THR A 31 -1.01 -17.37 -3.45
CA THR A 31 -2.43 -17.60 -3.18
C THR A 31 -3.33 -17.05 -4.30
N ILE A 32 -3.02 -15.88 -4.83
CA ILE A 32 -3.74 -15.28 -5.97
C ILE A 32 -3.60 -16.15 -7.22
N LYS A 33 -2.37 -16.61 -7.50
CA LYS A 33 -2.09 -17.50 -8.64
C LYS A 33 -2.84 -18.82 -8.51
N ASP A 34 -2.79 -19.45 -7.34
CA ASP A 34 -3.42 -20.75 -7.08
C ASP A 34 -4.96 -20.67 -7.18
N ARG A 35 -5.53 -19.50 -6.86
CA ARG A 35 -6.98 -19.22 -7.00
C ARG A 35 -7.38 -18.69 -8.39
N GLY A 36 -6.43 -18.56 -9.33
CA GLY A 36 -6.70 -18.07 -10.69
C GLY A 36 -7.08 -16.58 -10.77
N LEU A 37 -6.73 -15.79 -9.74
CA LEU A 37 -7.10 -14.37 -9.63
C LEU A 37 -6.06 -13.41 -10.22
N SER A 38 -5.04 -13.93 -10.91
CA SER A 38 -3.90 -13.13 -11.40
C SER A 38 -4.29 -12.05 -12.40
N ASP A 39 -5.40 -12.21 -13.12
CA ASP A 39 -5.90 -11.22 -14.08
C ASP A 39 -6.87 -10.21 -13.44
N GLU A 40 -7.25 -10.42 -12.19
CA GLU A 40 -8.22 -9.60 -11.46
C GLU A 40 -7.59 -8.78 -10.33
N VAL A 41 -6.51 -9.30 -9.72
CA VAL A 41 -5.89 -8.72 -8.53
C VAL A 41 -4.41 -8.44 -8.78
N LEU A 42 -4.02 -7.18 -8.61
CA LEU A 42 -2.62 -6.76 -8.70
C LEU A 42 -1.99 -6.69 -7.32
N VAL A 43 -0.82 -7.31 -7.15
CA VAL A 43 0.00 -7.17 -5.93
C VAL A 43 1.12 -6.20 -6.21
N VAL A 44 1.14 -5.08 -5.48
CA VAL A 44 2.07 -3.98 -5.68
C VAL A 44 2.98 -3.85 -4.46
N PRO A 45 4.29 -4.10 -4.57
CA PRO A 45 5.22 -3.71 -3.51
C PRO A 45 5.34 -2.19 -3.50
N THR A 46 5.11 -1.55 -2.36
CA THR A 46 5.23 -0.09 -2.23
C THR A 46 6.48 0.31 -1.46
N GLY A 47 6.75 1.61 -1.45
CA GLY A 47 7.68 2.21 -0.48
C GLY A 47 7.21 2.07 0.98
N CYS A 48 8.01 2.62 1.90
CA CYS A 48 7.74 2.56 3.33
C CYS A 48 6.52 3.42 3.73
N HIS A 49 5.61 2.83 4.51
CA HIS A 49 4.46 3.54 5.07
C HIS A 49 4.78 4.33 6.36
N GLY A 50 5.96 4.15 6.94
CA GLY A 50 6.44 4.91 8.11
C GLY A 50 5.96 4.40 9.48
N MET A 51 4.77 3.79 9.58
CA MET A 51 4.24 3.26 10.85
C MET A 51 4.79 1.85 11.14
N CYS A 52 6.10 1.76 11.38
CA CYS A 52 6.80 0.47 11.55
C CYS A 52 6.28 -0.38 12.71
N GLU A 53 5.74 0.23 13.78
CA GLU A 53 5.13 -0.47 14.92
C GLU A 53 3.92 -1.35 14.53
N MET A 54 3.26 -0.99 13.42
CA MET A 54 2.14 -1.72 12.85
C MET A 54 2.54 -2.55 11.63
N GLY A 55 3.83 -2.68 11.33
CA GLY A 55 4.33 -3.48 10.22
C GLY A 55 4.23 -4.99 10.48
N PRO A 56 3.97 -5.85 9.47
CA PRO A 56 3.76 -5.51 8.05
C PRO A 56 2.43 -4.83 7.76
N ILE A 57 2.48 -3.76 6.97
CA ILE A 57 1.29 -3.01 6.51
C ILE A 57 0.89 -3.49 5.13
N VAL A 58 -0.40 -3.78 4.96
CA VAL A 58 -1.02 -4.10 3.68
C VAL A 58 -2.22 -3.19 3.47
N VAL A 59 -2.32 -2.56 2.30
CA VAL A 59 -3.45 -1.70 1.94
C VAL A 59 -4.17 -2.31 0.74
N VAL A 60 -5.49 -2.43 0.82
CA VAL A 60 -6.31 -2.98 -0.28
C VAL A 60 -7.18 -1.87 -0.87
N TYR A 61 -7.06 -1.66 -2.18
CA TYR A 61 -7.93 -0.80 -2.98
C TYR A 61 -8.97 -1.64 -3.74
N PRO A 62 -10.16 -1.08 -4.02
CA PRO A 62 -10.52 0.35 -4.01
C PRO A 62 -10.88 0.97 -2.66
N GLU A 63 -11.21 0.17 -1.64
CA GLU A 63 -11.73 0.64 -0.36
C GLU A 63 -10.71 1.45 0.45
N GLY A 64 -9.42 1.17 0.25
CA GLY A 64 -8.34 1.77 1.05
C GLY A 64 -8.15 1.09 2.40
N THR A 65 -8.64 -0.15 2.56
CA THR A 65 -8.56 -0.90 3.82
C THR A 65 -7.12 -1.07 4.28
N PHE A 66 -6.82 -0.54 5.46
CA PHE A 66 -5.50 -0.51 6.05
C PHE A 66 -5.33 -1.65 7.07
N TYR A 67 -4.59 -2.69 6.68
CA TYR A 67 -4.25 -3.82 7.55
C TYR A 67 -2.90 -3.63 8.24
N CYS A 68 -2.89 -3.93 9.53
CA CYS A 68 -1.77 -3.81 10.43
C CYS A 68 -1.29 -5.20 10.86
N ARG A 69 0.02 -5.33 11.09
CA ARG A 69 0.68 -6.52 11.68
C ARG A 69 0.33 -7.82 10.95
N VAL A 70 0.15 -7.73 9.63
CA VAL A 70 -0.25 -8.88 8.81
C VAL A 70 0.83 -9.94 8.85
N LYS A 71 0.45 -11.17 9.19
CA LYS A 71 1.34 -12.33 9.15
C LYS A 71 1.00 -13.21 7.95
N LYS A 72 1.93 -14.09 7.59
CA LYS A 72 1.72 -15.11 6.56
C LYS A 72 0.43 -15.93 6.76
N ALA A 73 0.10 -16.25 8.01
CA ALA A 73 -1.11 -17.03 8.35
C ALA A 73 -2.42 -16.28 8.07
N ASP A 74 -2.40 -14.94 8.07
CA ASP A 74 -3.57 -14.10 7.85
C ASP A 74 -3.92 -13.95 6.36
N VAL A 75 -2.98 -14.27 5.47
CA VAL A 75 -3.14 -14.06 4.01
C VAL A 75 -4.34 -14.81 3.46
N ALA A 76 -4.54 -16.06 3.86
CA ALA A 76 -5.66 -16.87 3.38
C ALA A 76 -7.02 -16.23 3.74
N GLU A 77 -7.14 -15.70 4.96
CA GLU A 77 -8.34 -15.01 5.42
C GLU A 77 -8.56 -13.69 4.67
N ILE A 78 -7.51 -12.88 4.45
CA ILE A 78 -7.61 -11.65 3.66
C ILE A 78 -8.10 -11.94 2.24
N ILE A 79 -7.52 -12.94 1.57
CA ILE A 79 -7.93 -13.27 0.19
C ILE A 79 -9.36 -13.83 0.16
N GLU A 80 -9.75 -14.64 1.14
CA GLU A 80 -11.09 -15.23 1.17
C GLU A 80 -12.18 -14.24 1.59
N GLU A 81 -12.03 -13.57 2.73
CA GLU A 81 -13.06 -12.68 3.24
C GLU A 81 -13.08 -11.37 2.45
N HIS A 82 -11.92 -10.73 2.25
CA HIS A 82 -11.91 -9.42 1.64
C HIS A 82 -11.93 -9.49 0.12
N ILE A 83 -10.97 -10.18 -0.50
CA ILE A 83 -10.83 -10.16 -1.97
C ILE A 83 -11.94 -10.96 -2.66
N TYR A 84 -12.39 -12.08 -2.08
CA TYR A 84 -13.42 -12.91 -2.69
C TYR A 84 -14.84 -12.52 -2.25
N LYS A 85 -15.06 -12.31 -0.95
CA LYS A 85 -16.41 -12.03 -0.40
C LYS A 85 -16.71 -10.55 -0.17
N GLY A 86 -15.73 -9.66 -0.35
CA GLY A 86 -15.90 -8.21 -0.18
C GLY A 86 -16.03 -7.76 1.29
N ARG A 87 -15.62 -8.60 2.25
CA ARG A 87 -15.71 -8.32 3.69
C ARG A 87 -14.33 -8.06 4.29
N PRO A 88 -14.03 -6.82 4.73
CA PRO A 88 -12.78 -6.52 5.40
C PRO A 88 -12.58 -7.36 6.68
N VAL A 89 -11.35 -7.83 6.89
CA VAL A 89 -10.96 -8.56 8.10
C VAL A 89 -10.72 -7.58 9.27
N GLU A 90 -11.78 -7.27 10.02
CA GLU A 90 -11.79 -6.24 11.09
C GLU A 90 -10.66 -6.39 12.11
N ARG A 91 -10.37 -7.62 12.54
CA ARG A 91 -9.32 -7.89 13.55
C ARG A 91 -7.91 -7.45 13.12
N LEU A 92 -7.68 -7.30 11.81
CA LEU A 92 -6.40 -6.86 11.23
C LEU A 92 -6.40 -5.37 10.89
N MET A 93 -7.56 -4.72 10.91
CA MET A 93 -7.67 -3.31 10.57
C MET A 93 -7.09 -2.44 11.68
N TYR A 94 -6.65 -1.24 11.31
CA TYR A 94 -6.17 -0.28 12.30
C TYR A 94 -7.30 0.10 13.28
N SER A 95 -7.13 -0.28 14.55
CA SER A 95 -7.96 0.18 15.66
C SER A 95 -7.20 1.23 16.46
N GLY A 96 -7.58 2.50 16.30
CA GLY A 96 -7.03 3.63 17.05
C GLY A 96 -8.03 4.20 18.05
N GLU A 97 -7.59 5.15 18.86
CA GLU A 97 -8.46 5.88 19.80
C GLU A 97 -9.24 6.98 19.08
N GLY A 98 -10.53 7.13 19.40
CA GLY A 98 -11.41 8.18 18.88
C GLY A 98 -12.56 7.67 18.01
N ASP A 99 -13.41 8.60 17.58
CA ASP A 99 -14.47 8.35 16.60
C ASP A 99 -13.84 8.33 15.20
N MET A 100 -13.59 7.13 14.66
CA MET A 100 -12.98 6.94 13.36
C MET A 100 -13.91 6.15 12.45
N PRO A 101 -13.88 6.39 11.13
CA PRO A 101 -14.62 5.58 10.19
C PRO A 101 -14.12 4.14 10.22
N PHE A 102 -15.01 3.22 9.84
CA PHE A 102 -14.72 1.79 9.80
C PHE A 102 -13.47 1.48 8.97
N ILE A 103 -13.30 2.15 7.82
CA ILE A 103 -12.11 2.07 6.99
C ILE A 103 -11.40 3.43 7.04
N PRO A 104 -10.42 3.63 7.93
CA PRO A 104 -9.73 4.89 8.02
C PRO A 104 -8.79 5.07 6.83
N HIS A 105 -8.96 6.18 6.12
CA HIS A 105 -8.01 6.63 5.11
C HIS A 105 -6.73 7.16 5.76
N TYR A 106 -5.67 7.27 4.98
CA TYR A 106 -4.36 7.74 5.43
C TYR A 106 -4.41 9.06 6.22
N ASN A 107 -5.25 9.99 5.79
CA ASN A 107 -5.41 11.31 6.42
C ASN A 107 -6.33 11.32 7.64
N GLU A 108 -6.85 10.16 8.06
CA GLU A 108 -7.73 10.00 9.23
C GLU A 108 -7.04 9.24 10.36
N ILE A 109 -6.05 8.40 10.02
CA ILE A 109 -5.23 7.68 10.99
C ILE A 109 -4.40 8.69 11.82
N PRO A 110 -4.52 8.73 13.17
CA PRO A 110 -3.91 9.75 14.03
C PRO A 110 -2.40 9.93 13.86
N PHE A 111 -1.70 8.86 13.51
CA PHE A 111 -0.26 8.88 13.23
C PHE A 111 0.09 9.78 12.04
N TYR A 112 -0.71 9.73 10.97
CA TYR A 112 -0.44 10.46 9.72
C TYR A 112 -1.05 11.87 9.71
N VAL A 113 -2.18 12.09 10.39
CA VAL A 113 -2.88 13.40 10.47
C VAL A 113 -1.94 14.53 10.88
N LYS A 114 -0.98 14.25 11.77
CA LYS A 114 -0.04 15.24 12.31
C LYS A 114 1.19 15.47 11.42
N GLN A 115 1.27 14.83 10.26
CA GLN A 115 2.44 14.86 9.38
C GLN A 115 2.17 15.63 8.09
N ASN A 116 3.11 16.49 7.71
CA ASN A 116 3.12 17.09 6.37
C ASN A 116 4.06 16.30 5.44
N ARG A 117 3.51 15.36 4.67
CA ARG A 117 4.27 14.40 3.86
C ARG A 117 4.60 14.94 2.46
N ILE A 118 5.39 16.01 2.39
CA ILE A 118 5.81 16.59 1.10
C ILE A 118 6.74 15.62 0.34
N ALA A 119 7.93 15.35 0.89
CA ALA A 119 8.89 14.42 0.27
C ALA A 119 8.39 12.97 0.26
N LEU A 120 7.59 12.58 1.26
CA LEU A 120 7.07 11.23 1.44
C LEU A 120 5.68 11.02 0.81
N GLY A 121 5.21 11.98 0.00
CA GLY A 121 3.83 12.00 -0.52
C GLY A 121 3.48 10.84 -1.44
N ASN A 122 4.50 10.20 -2.02
CA ASN A 122 4.33 9.01 -2.88
C ASN A 122 4.53 7.69 -2.12
N CYS A 123 5.14 7.72 -0.92
CA CYS A 123 5.43 6.50 -0.18
C CYS A 123 4.12 5.82 0.25
N GLY A 124 3.95 4.57 -0.18
CA GLY A 124 2.75 3.79 0.07
C GLY A 124 1.65 3.88 -0.97
N TYR A 125 1.83 4.71 -1.99
CA TYR A 125 0.87 4.87 -3.08
C TYR A 125 1.38 4.35 -4.42
N ILE A 126 2.69 4.27 -4.59
CA ILE A 126 3.31 3.79 -5.83
C ILE A 126 4.28 2.63 -5.58
N ASN A 127 4.48 1.86 -6.62
CA ASN A 127 5.61 0.96 -6.76
C ASN A 127 6.89 1.79 -7.00
N PRO A 128 7.88 1.73 -6.09
CA PRO A 128 9.13 2.47 -6.25
C PRO A 128 9.95 2.02 -7.47
N ASP A 129 9.71 0.82 -8.00
CA ASP A 129 10.40 0.26 -9.16
C ASP A 129 9.67 0.53 -10.49
N ASN A 130 8.55 1.28 -10.47
CA ASN A 130 7.79 1.66 -11.66
C ASN A 130 7.88 3.17 -11.93
N ILE A 131 8.68 3.54 -12.93
CA ILE A 131 8.88 4.95 -13.29
C ILE A 131 7.59 5.64 -13.76
N GLU A 132 6.68 4.91 -14.43
CA GLU A 132 5.44 5.48 -14.96
C GLU A 132 4.51 5.94 -13.82
N GLU A 133 4.42 5.16 -12.74
CA GLU A 133 3.66 5.55 -11.55
C GLU A 133 4.22 6.81 -10.89
N TYR A 134 5.55 6.98 -10.92
CA TYR A 134 6.20 8.19 -10.41
C TYR A 134 5.89 9.40 -11.31
N VAL A 135 5.99 9.24 -12.64
CA VAL A 135 5.69 10.30 -13.62
C VAL A 135 4.22 10.74 -13.53
N VAL A 136 3.28 9.80 -13.45
CA VAL A 136 1.84 10.10 -13.31
C VAL A 136 1.54 10.94 -12.05
N ARG A 137 2.37 10.84 -11.02
CA ARG A 137 2.28 11.66 -9.79
C ARG A 137 3.12 12.94 -9.83
N GLY A 138 3.47 13.43 -11.02
CA GLY A 138 4.26 14.65 -11.21
C GLY A 138 5.76 14.46 -10.99
N GLY A 139 6.22 13.21 -10.94
CA GLY A 139 7.64 12.88 -10.91
C GLY A 139 8.38 13.49 -12.11
N TYR A 140 9.58 14.01 -11.86
CA TYR A 140 10.42 14.71 -12.84
C TYR A 140 9.87 16.02 -13.42
N GLU A 141 8.66 16.49 -13.08
CA GLU A 141 8.15 17.77 -13.57
C GLU A 141 9.10 18.94 -13.24
N ALA A 142 9.60 18.97 -12.00
CA ALA A 142 10.56 19.99 -11.58
C ALA A 142 11.87 19.90 -12.36
N LEU A 143 12.36 18.68 -12.63
CA LEU A 143 13.56 18.47 -13.45
C LEU A 143 13.33 18.97 -14.88
N GLY A 144 12.19 18.66 -15.48
CA GLY A 144 11.80 19.14 -16.80
C GLY A 144 11.77 20.67 -16.87
N LYS A 145 11.21 21.34 -15.86
CA LYS A 145 11.20 22.81 -15.76
C LYS A 145 12.61 23.40 -15.72
N VAL A 146 13.50 22.82 -14.92
CA VAL A 146 14.89 23.27 -14.79
C VAL A 146 15.62 23.14 -16.13
N LEU A 147 15.57 21.96 -16.74
CA LEU A 147 16.26 21.68 -18.00
C LEU A 147 15.74 22.49 -19.19
N ALA A 148 14.45 22.87 -19.18
CA ALA A 148 13.82 23.56 -20.30
C ALA A 148 14.04 25.08 -20.32
N GLY A 149 14.40 25.72 -19.22
CA GLY A 149 14.45 27.19 -19.21
C GLY A 149 14.99 27.89 -17.97
N MET A 150 15.50 27.17 -16.98
CA MET A 150 16.15 27.81 -15.84
C MET A 150 17.66 27.93 -16.11
N THR A 151 18.17 29.15 -16.18
CA THR A 151 19.62 29.40 -16.17
C THR A 151 20.15 29.18 -14.77
N GLY A 152 21.27 28.45 -14.66
CA GLY A 152 21.99 28.30 -13.39
C GLY A 152 22.42 29.68 -12.85
N ALA A 153 22.38 29.81 -11.52
CA ALA A 153 22.89 31.00 -10.83
C ALA A 153 24.42 31.07 -10.90
#